data_AF-A0A1U7F0S6-F1
#
_entry.id   AF-A0A1U7F0S6-F1
#
_cell.length_a   1.000
_cell.length_b   1.000
_cell.length_c   1.000
_cell.angle_alpha   90.00
_cell.angle_beta   90.00
_cell.angle_gamma   90.00
#
_symmetry.space_group_name_H-M   'P 1'
#
loop_
_entity.id
_entity.type
_entity.pdbx_description
1 polymer ?
#
loop_
_entity_poly.entity_id
_entity_poly.type
_entity_poly.pdbx_seq_one_letter_code
_entity_poly.pdbx_strand_id
1 'polypeptide(L)'
;MERLVQYSLNYYNAVPASCTFRQFASKHVREEYAMTHYTVAELNEFCCPRISITDLIRLTEHSSLLVVDVRPQYEYSRGAIVGSVNLPPFGEEDTLDTIKTALINAQSAEHVVVIVDNEHLQRAKKISKLCVLEGYNRVCVLDGGVQKVRSMHDIFCMPA
;
A
#
# COMPACT_ATOMS: atom_id res chain seq x y z
N MET A 1 -14.32 17.82 24.90
CA MET A 1 -12.98 18.09 24.35
C MET A 1 -12.14 16.81 24.32
N GLU A 2 -12.11 16.04 25.42
CA GLU A 2 -11.31 14.80 25.57
C GLU A 2 -11.55 13.71 24.49
N ARG A 3 -12.80 13.45 24.09
CA ARG A 3 -13.10 12.48 23.03
C ARG A 3 -12.51 12.83 21.66
N LEU A 4 -12.50 14.12 21.30
CA LEU A 4 -11.92 14.55 20.02
C LEU A 4 -10.41 14.32 20.01
N VAL A 5 -9.74 14.67 21.10
CA VAL A 5 -8.29 14.43 21.27
C VAL A 5 -7.99 12.93 21.21
N GLN A 6 -8.77 12.11 21.90
CA GLN A 6 -8.60 10.65 21.86
C GLN A 6 -8.77 10.09 20.45
N TYR A 7 -9.81 10.51 19.72
CA TYR A 7 -10.01 10.07 18.33
C TYR A 7 -8.88 10.53 17.42
N SER A 8 -8.41 11.77 17.55
CA SER A 8 -7.26 12.27 16.79
C SER A 8 -5.99 11.47 17.07
N LEU A 9 -5.73 11.12 18.33
CA LEU A 9 -4.59 10.27 18.71
C LEU A 9 -4.73 8.85 18.14
N ASN A 10 -5.93 8.27 18.21
CA ASN A 10 -6.17 6.95 17.62
C ASN A 10 -5.92 6.95 16.11
N TYR A 11 -6.40 7.97 15.38
CA TYR A 11 -6.11 8.13 13.95
C TYR A 11 -4.62 8.32 13.69
N TYR A 12 -3.96 9.18 14.47
CA TYR A 12 -2.53 9.45 14.33
C TYR A 12 -1.69 8.17 14.52
N ASN A 13 -2.05 7.33 15.48
CA ASN A 13 -1.34 6.08 15.77
C ASN A 13 -1.66 4.95 14.77
N ALA A 14 -2.88 4.94 14.21
CA ALA A 14 -3.32 3.87 13.31
C ALA A 14 -2.96 4.11 11.84
N VAL A 15 -2.66 5.34 11.43
CA VAL A 15 -2.27 5.67 10.06
C VAL A 15 -0.75 5.58 9.94
N PRO A 16 -0.20 4.78 9.01
CA PRO A 16 1.24 4.72 8.79
C PRO A 16 1.82 6.11 8.52
N ALA A 17 2.90 6.47 9.20
CA ALA A 17 3.40 7.83 9.20
C ALA A 17 3.81 8.32 7.79
N SER A 18 4.31 7.41 6.95
CA SER A 18 4.65 7.69 5.54
C SER A 18 3.47 8.06 4.65
N CYS A 19 2.22 7.73 5.03
CA CYS A 19 1.01 8.11 4.29
C CYS A 19 0.83 9.62 4.16
N THR A 20 1.48 10.40 5.00
CA THR A 20 1.42 11.87 4.99
C THR A 20 2.71 12.50 4.46
N PHE A 21 3.59 11.72 3.82
CA PHE A 21 4.85 12.19 3.25
C PHE A 21 4.64 13.22 2.13
N ARG A 22 5.46 14.26 2.15
CA ARG A 22 5.52 15.31 1.13
C ARG A 22 6.94 15.84 1.05
N GLN A 23 7.42 16.14 -0.16
CA GLN A 23 8.80 16.58 -0.42
C GLN A 23 9.25 17.76 0.45
N PHE A 24 8.35 18.71 0.70
CA PHE A 24 8.64 19.92 1.49
C PHE A 24 8.10 19.85 2.92
N ALA A 25 7.97 18.64 3.50
CA ALA A 25 7.64 18.50 4.91
C ALA A 25 8.76 19.07 5.80
N SER A 26 8.39 19.68 6.94
CA SER A 26 9.38 20.15 7.91
C SER A 26 10.19 18.97 8.45
N LYS A 27 11.51 19.01 8.21
CA LYS A 27 12.47 18.02 8.72
C LYS A 27 12.55 17.98 10.26
N HIS A 28 12.09 19.03 10.93
CA HIS A 28 12.12 19.14 12.39
C HIS A 28 10.99 18.35 13.09
N VAL A 29 10.01 17.86 12.33
CA VAL A 29 8.80 17.23 12.89
C VAL A 29 8.71 15.75 12.53
N ARG A 30 9.51 15.27 11.56
CA ARG A 30 9.35 13.92 11.01
C ARG A 30 10.69 13.31 10.62
N GLU A 31 10.77 12.00 10.80
CA GLU A 31 11.84 11.17 10.27
C GLU A 31 11.90 11.28 8.74
N GLU A 32 13.12 11.13 8.20
CA GLU A 32 13.36 11.16 6.77
C GLU A 32 12.97 9.81 6.16
N TYR A 33 11.81 9.75 5.50
CA TYR A 33 11.40 8.56 4.75
C TYR A 33 12.07 8.54 3.38
N ALA A 34 12.68 7.41 3.02
CA ALA A 34 13.25 7.16 1.69
C ALA A 34 12.16 6.91 0.63
N MET A 35 11.31 7.91 0.40
CA MET A 35 10.21 7.86 -0.56
C MET A 35 10.50 8.68 -1.81
N THR A 36 9.89 8.29 -2.92
CA THR A 36 10.01 8.99 -4.20
C THR A 36 9.37 10.38 -4.10
N HIS A 37 10.08 11.39 -4.61
CA HIS A 37 9.60 12.76 -4.69
C HIS A 37 8.81 12.94 -5.99
N TYR A 38 7.49 12.88 -5.88
CA TYR A 38 6.59 13.21 -6.98
C TYR A 38 6.24 14.70 -6.97
N THR A 39 6.05 15.26 -8.15
CA THR A 39 5.45 16.57 -8.36
C THR A 39 3.99 16.58 -7.88
N VAL A 40 3.41 17.78 -7.69
CA VAL A 40 2.00 17.90 -7.32
C VAL A 40 1.07 17.27 -8.36
N ALA A 41 1.41 17.40 -9.65
CA ALA A 41 0.64 16.80 -10.74
C ALA A 41 0.60 15.26 -10.63
N GLU A 42 1.77 14.63 -10.43
CA GLU A 42 1.86 13.18 -10.25
C GLU A 42 1.19 12.70 -8.96
N LEU A 43 1.28 13.47 -7.87
CA LEU A 43 0.59 13.15 -6.61
C LEU A 43 -0.93 13.17 -6.77
N ASN A 44 -1.47 14.08 -7.59
CA ASN A 44 -2.91 14.17 -7.85
C ASN A 44 -3.46 12.96 -8.63
N GLU A 45 -2.60 12.13 -9.22
CA GLU A 45 -3.01 10.88 -9.87
C GLU A 45 -3.33 9.76 -8.87
N PHE A 46 -2.92 9.90 -7.61
CA PHE A 46 -3.22 8.92 -6.56
C PHE A 46 -4.53 9.27 -5.84
N CYS A 47 -5.47 8.32 -5.78
CA CYS A 47 -6.71 8.46 -4.99
C CYS A 47 -6.55 8.00 -3.53
N CYS A 48 -5.38 7.52 -3.15
CA CYS A 48 -5.06 7.06 -1.81
C CYS A 48 -3.60 7.42 -1.45
N PRO A 49 -3.21 7.38 -0.17
CA PRO A 49 -1.84 7.61 0.23
C PRO A 49 -0.84 6.61 -0.36
N ARG A 50 0.43 6.99 -0.33
CA ARG A 50 1.57 6.07 -0.57
C ARG A 50 2.13 5.59 0.77
N ILE A 51 2.71 4.40 0.80
CA ILE A 51 3.39 3.86 1.98
C ILE A 51 4.86 3.57 1.65
N SER A 52 5.75 3.84 2.60
CA SER A 52 7.18 3.53 2.50
C SER A 52 7.46 2.05 2.77
N ILE A 53 8.65 1.59 2.36
CA ILE A 53 9.12 0.23 2.70
C ILE A 53 9.24 0.04 4.21
N THR A 54 9.76 1.04 4.93
CA THR A 54 9.95 0.96 6.38
C THR A 54 8.62 0.72 7.10
N ASP A 55 7.57 1.41 6.67
CA ASP A 55 6.23 1.19 7.21
C ASP A 55 5.66 -0.17 6.78
N LEU A 56 5.89 -0.61 5.54
CA LEU A 56 5.50 -1.94 5.08
C LEU A 56 6.13 -3.05 5.94
N ILE A 57 7.43 -2.98 6.20
CA ILE A 57 8.16 -3.95 7.04
C ILE A 57 7.55 -3.98 8.44
N ARG A 58 7.39 -2.81 9.07
CA ARG A 58 6.82 -2.70 10.42
C ARG A 58 5.41 -3.30 10.51
N LEU A 59 4.56 -3.02 9.53
CA LEU A 59 3.22 -3.61 9.49
C LEU A 59 3.28 -5.13 9.28
N THR A 60 4.26 -5.63 8.50
CA THR A 60 4.43 -7.06 8.22
C THR A 60 4.80 -7.80 9.50
N GLU A 61 5.73 -7.25 10.28
CA GLU A 61 6.13 -7.77 11.59
C GLU A 61 4.95 -7.84 12.59
N HIS A 62 4.01 -6.92 12.48
CA HIS A 62 2.79 -6.89 13.30
C HIS A 62 1.60 -7.65 12.69
N SER A 63 1.76 -8.27 11.52
CA SER A 63 0.67 -8.95 10.79
C SER A 63 -0.57 -8.07 10.58
N SER A 64 -0.40 -6.76 10.42
CA SER A 64 -1.48 -5.76 10.42
C SER A 64 -1.77 -5.19 9.04
N LEU A 65 -1.55 -5.99 7.99
CA LEU A 65 -1.76 -5.58 6.60
C LEU A 65 -2.22 -6.72 5.69
N LEU A 66 -2.74 -6.34 4.53
CA LEU A 66 -2.96 -7.18 3.36
C LEU A 66 -2.13 -6.61 2.21
N VAL A 67 -1.24 -7.40 1.60
CA VAL A 67 -0.56 -7.00 0.36
C VAL A 67 -1.30 -7.56 -0.84
N VAL A 68 -1.69 -6.69 -1.76
CA VAL A 68 -2.26 -7.05 -3.05
C VAL A 68 -1.26 -6.69 -4.14
N ASP A 69 -0.61 -7.70 -4.72
CA ASP A 69 0.30 -7.53 -5.84
C ASP A 69 -0.49 -7.58 -7.15
N VAL A 70 -0.56 -6.46 -7.87
CA VAL A 70 -1.37 -6.34 -9.08
C VAL A 70 -0.59 -6.66 -10.36
N ARG A 71 0.69 -7.05 -10.24
CA ARG A 71 1.53 -7.37 -11.41
C ARG A 71 1.01 -8.62 -12.12
N PRO A 72 1.35 -8.80 -13.41
CA PRO A 72 1.07 -10.03 -14.12
C PRO A 72 1.58 -11.27 -13.39
N GLN A 73 0.85 -12.39 -13.51
CA GLN A 73 1.18 -13.65 -12.85
C GLN A 73 2.63 -14.09 -13.09
N TYR A 74 3.17 -13.89 -14.29
CA TYR A 74 4.54 -14.28 -14.61
C TYR A 74 5.60 -13.44 -13.88
N GLU A 75 5.32 -12.18 -13.54
CA GLU A 75 6.22 -11.36 -12.73
C GLU A 75 6.10 -11.71 -11.25
N TYR A 76 4.87 -11.91 -10.78
CA TYR A 76 4.58 -12.34 -9.41
C TYR A 76 5.27 -13.67 -9.09
N SER A 77 5.16 -14.63 -10.00
CA SER A 77 5.76 -15.96 -9.84
C SER A 77 7.29 -15.95 -9.83
N ARG A 78 7.93 -14.87 -10.31
CA ARG A 78 9.39 -14.68 -10.26
C ARG A 78 9.88 -14.01 -8.97
N GLY A 79 8.96 -13.73 -8.06
CA GLY A 79 9.23 -13.11 -6.78
C GLY A 79 8.14 -12.10 -6.43
N ALA A 80 7.66 -12.17 -5.21
CA ALA A 80 6.65 -11.27 -4.65
C ALA A 80 6.93 -11.01 -3.17
N ILE A 81 6.20 -10.06 -2.60
CA ILE A 81 6.26 -9.84 -1.16
C ILE A 81 5.64 -11.05 -0.44
N VAL A 82 6.29 -11.53 0.62
CA VAL A 82 5.86 -12.69 1.41
C VAL A 82 4.41 -12.48 1.89
N GLY A 83 3.56 -13.47 1.69
CA GLY A 83 2.15 -13.43 2.11
C GLY A 83 1.23 -12.54 1.26
N SER A 84 1.73 -11.96 0.17
CA SER A 84 0.89 -11.18 -0.76
C SER A 84 -0.06 -12.05 -1.56
N VAL A 85 -1.21 -11.50 -1.95
CA VAL A 85 -2.15 -12.10 -2.91
C VAL A 85 -1.98 -11.46 -4.28
N ASN A 86 -2.01 -12.24 -5.36
CA ASN A 86 -1.89 -11.70 -6.72
C ASN A 86 -3.28 -11.36 -7.32
N LEU A 87 -3.41 -10.16 -7.88
CA LEU A 87 -4.53 -9.71 -8.70
C LEU A 87 -4.01 -9.29 -10.09
N PRO A 88 -3.70 -10.26 -10.96
CA PRO A 88 -3.14 -9.96 -12.28
C PRO A 88 -4.19 -9.24 -13.16
N PRO A 89 -3.76 -8.53 -14.21
CA PRO A 89 -4.66 -8.01 -15.24
C PRO A 89 -5.45 -9.16 -15.90
N PHE A 90 -6.77 -9.03 -15.94
CA PHE A 90 -7.66 -9.99 -16.57
C PHE A 90 -8.52 -9.31 -17.62
N GLY A 91 -8.15 -9.45 -18.89
CA GLY A 91 -8.86 -8.79 -19.99
C GLY A 91 -8.79 -7.26 -19.93
N GLU A 92 -9.85 -6.59 -20.38
CA GLU A 92 -9.91 -5.12 -20.47
C GLU A 92 -10.47 -4.45 -19.19
N GLU A 93 -11.25 -5.19 -18.40
CA GLU A 93 -11.92 -4.68 -17.20
C GLU A 93 -11.24 -5.19 -15.93
N ASP A 94 -11.02 -4.28 -14.98
CA ASP A 94 -10.49 -4.63 -13.67
C ASP A 94 -11.65 -4.86 -12.69
N THR A 95 -11.62 -5.99 -11.99
CA THR A 95 -12.53 -6.34 -10.90
C THR A 95 -11.74 -6.73 -9.65
N LEU A 96 -12.36 -6.56 -8.48
CA LEU A 96 -11.82 -6.98 -7.19
C LEU A 96 -12.36 -8.35 -6.73
N ASP A 97 -13.21 -9.00 -7.53
CA ASP A 97 -13.95 -10.20 -7.13
C ASP A 97 -13.05 -11.33 -6.58
N THR A 98 -11.89 -11.55 -7.19
CA THR A 98 -10.96 -12.62 -6.80
C THR A 98 -10.28 -12.37 -5.45
N ILE A 99 -10.20 -11.12 -5.00
CA ILE A 99 -9.59 -10.72 -3.72
C ILE A 99 -10.62 -10.18 -2.71
N LYS A 100 -11.90 -10.16 -3.06
CA LYS A 100 -12.98 -9.54 -2.29
C LYS A 100 -13.04 -10.05 -0.85
N THR A 101 -12.94 -11.36 -0.64
CA THR A 101 -12.92 -11.96 0.70
C THR A 101 -11.71 -11.48 1.51
N ALA A 102 -10.53 -11.39 0.89
CA ALA A 102 -9.33 -10.89 1.57
C ALA A 102 -9.49 -9.41 1.98
N LEU A 103 -10.08 -8.58 1.12
CA LEU A 103 -10.37 -7.18 1.41
C LEU A 103 -11.37 -7.02 2.57
N ILE A 104 -12.46 -7.80 2.59
CA ILE A 104 -13.45 -7.78 3.68
C ILE A 104 -12.81 -8.19 5.01
N ASN A 105 -11.97 -9.23 5.00
CA ASN A 105 -11.25 -9.69 6.18
C ASN A 105 -10.27 -8.63 6.68
N ALA A 106 -9.50 -8.01 5.79
CA ALA A 106 -8.59 -6.93 6.12
C ALA A 106 -9.33 -5.74 6.74
N GLN A 107 -10.47 -5.33 6.18
CA GLN A 107 -11.28 -4.24 6.72
C GLN A 107 -11.84 -4.55 8.11
N SER A 108 -12.31 -5.78 8.31
CA SER A 108 -12.86 -6.24 9.60
C SER A 108 -11.79 -6.33 10.70
N ALA A 109 -10.55 -6.62 10.32
CA ALA A 109 -9.38 -6.64 11.21
C ALA A 109 -8.68 -5.27 11.33
N GLU A 110 -9.20 -4.22 10.67
CA GLU A 110 -8.57 -2.90 10.57
C GLU A 110 -7.14 -2.90 9.97
N HIS A 111 -6.83 -3.90 9.16
CA HIS A 111 -5.54 -4.01 8.48
C HIS A 111 -5.39 -2.97 7.37
N VAL A 112 -4.15 -2.54 7.13
CA VAL A 112 -3.80 -1.68 6.00
C VAL A 112 -3.78 -2.50 4.71
N VAL A 113 -4.47 -2.05 3.66
CA VAL A 113 -4.42 -2.70 2.35
C VAL A 113 -3.34 -2.02 1.51
N VAL A 114 -2.27 -2.74 1.19
CA VAL A 114 -1.15 -2.22 0.40
C VAL A 114 -1.19 -2.79 -1.01
N ILE A 115 -1.43 -1.93 -1.99
CA ILE A 115 -1.40 -2.27 -3.41
C ILE A 115 0.03 -2.14 -3.93
N VAL A 116 0.53 -3.19 -4.56
CA VAL A 116 1.91 -3.31 -5.05
C VAL A 116 1.91 -3.56 -6.56
N ASP A 117 2.74 -2.80 -7.26
CA ASP A 117 2.93 -2.88 -8.71
C ASP A 117 4.43 -2.77 -9.02
N ASN A 118 4.81 -2.64 -10.29
CA ASN A 118 6.14 -2.18 -10.69
C ASN A 118 6.34 -0.68 -10.39
N GLU A 119 7.55 -0.19 -10.63
CA GLU A 119 7.96 1.19 -10.35
C GLU A 119 7.14 2.29 -11.05
N HIS A 120 6.42 1.96 -12.12
CA HIS A 120 5.55 2.90 -12.83
C HIS A 120 4.18 3.08 -12.18
N LEU A 121 3.76 2.16 -11.30
CA LEU A 121 2.56 2.25 -10.46
C LEU A 121 1.22 2.46 -11.20
N GLN A 122 1.19 2.25 -12.52
CA GLN A 122 0.01 2.55 -13.34
C GLN A 122 -1.20 1.71 -12.92
N ARG A 123 -0.99 0.41 -12.71
CA ARG A 123 -2.05 -0.51 -12.31
C ARG A 123 -2.37 -0.34 -10.83
N ALA A 124 -1.36 -0.11 -9.98
CA ALA A 124 -1.59 0.21 -8.58
C ALA A 124 -2.55 1.40 -8.39
N LYS A 125 -2.36 2.49 -9.14
CA LYS A 125 -3.26 3.67 -9.12
C LYS A 125 -4.69 3.32 -9.52
N LYS A 126 -4.86 2.51 -10.58
CA LYS A 126 -6.20 2.09 -11.06
C LYS A 126 -6.91 1.20 -10.04
N ILE A 127 -6.23 0.16 -9.55
CA ILE A 127 -6.80 -0.79 -8.58
C ILE A 127 -7.05 -0.12 -7.22
N SER A 128 -6.14 0.72 -6.73
CA SER A 128 -6.36 1.41 -5.46
C SER A 128 -7.54 2.37 -5.53
N LYS A 129 -7.73 3.06 -6.66
CA LYS A 129 -8.92 3.87 -6.92
C LYS A 129 -10.19 3.03 -6.92
N LEU A 130 -10.19 1.86 -7.56
CA LEU A 130 -11.33 0.94 -7.54
C LEU A 130 -11.66 0.49 -6.11
N CYS A 131 -10.66 0.11 -5.31
CA CYS A 131 -10.85 -0.24 -3.90
C CYS A 131 -11.52 0.89 -3.11
N VAL A 132 -11.07 2.13 -3.29
CA VAL A 132 -11.65 3.30 -2.59
C VAL A 132 -13.09 3.56 -3.06
N LEU A 133 -13.37 3.46 -4.36
CA LEU A 133 -14.72 3.66 -4.93
C LEU A 133 -15.72 2.58 -4.47
N GLU A 134 -15.26 1.36 -4.23
CA GLU A 134 -16.05 0.27 -3.68
C GLU A 134 -16.20 0.33 -2.14
N GLY A 135 -15.58 1.32 -1.47
CA GLY A 135 -15.75 1.58 -0.05
C GLY A 135 -14.75 0.89 0.88
N TYR A 136 -13.68 0.28 0.34
CA TYR A 136 -12.58 -0.21 1.15
C TYR A 136 -11.73 0.96 1.68
N ASN A 137 -11.42 0.93 2.98
CA ASN A 137 -10.61 1.96 3.64
C ASN A 137 -9.19 1.46 3.91
N ARG A 138 -8.32 2.33 4.45
CA ARG A 138 -6.91 2.02 4.76
C ARG A 138 -6.11 1.50 3.55
N VAL A 139 -6.49 1.89 2.34
CA VAL A 139 -5.81 1.53 1.09
C VAL A 139 -4.61 2.45 0.88
N CYS A 140 -3.45 1.87 0.55
CA CYS A 140 -2.21 2.56 0.25
C CYS A 140 -1.53 1.93 -0.97
N VAL A 141 -0.70 2.69 -1.67
CA VAL A 141 0.18 2.16 -2.74
C VAL A 141 1.62 2.10 -2.22
N LEU A 142 2.32 0.99 -2.44
CA LEU A 142 3.74 0.89 -2.11
C LEU A 142 4.55 1.84 -2.99
N ASP A 143 5.24 2.78 -2.35
CA ASP A 143 6.06 3.77 -3.03
C ASP A 143 7.21 3.11 -3.81
N GLY A 144 7.38 3.47 -5.08
CA GLY A 144 8.43 2.92 -5.95
C GLY A 144 8.24 1.44 -6.35
N GLY A 145 7.12 0.83 -5.98
CA GLY A 145 6.76 -0.53 -6.40
C GLY A 145 7.68 -1.62 -5.85
N VAL A 146 7.58 -2.80 -6.45
CA VAL A 146 8.29 -4.01 -5.99
C VAL A 146 9.82 -3.92 -6.14
N GLN A 147 10.31 -3.05 -7.02
CA GLN A 147 11.74 -2.79 -7.24
C GLN A 147 12.45 -2.42 -5.93
N LYS A 148 11.76 -1.69 -5.06
CA LYS A 148 12.29 -1.23 -3.78
C LYS A 148 12.47 -2.34 -2.75
N VAL A 149 11.77 -3.47 -2.88
CA VAL A 149 11.84 -4.59 -1.93
C VAL A 149 12.55 -5.83 -2.50
N ARG A 150 12.86 -5.83 -3.79
CA ARG A 150 13.39 -7.01 -4.51
C ARG A 150 14.70 -7.56 -3.96
N SER A 151 15.56 -6.72 -3.36
CA SER A 151 16.82 -7.14 -2.74
C SER A 151 16.68 -7.59 -1.28
N MET A 152 15.48 -7.47 -0.69
CA MET A 152 15.21 -7.73 0.71
C MET A 152 14.65 -9.14 0.89
N HIS A 153 15.55 -10.11 1.12
CA HIS A 153 15.22 -11.54 1.12
C HIS A 153 14.23 -11.95 2.24
N ASP A 154 14.15 -11.19 3.33
CA ASP A 154 13.23 -11.49 4.44
C ASP A 154 11.77 -11.15 4.13
N ILE A 155 11.53 -10.27 3.16
CA ILE A 155 10.18 -9.82 2.77
C ILE A 155 9.83 -10.15 1.32
N PHE A 156 10.80 -10.55 0.50
CA PHE A 156 10.61 -10.85 -0.92
C PHE A 156 11.07 -12.27 -1.24
N CYS A 157 10.14 -13.12 -1.67
CA CYS A 157 10.40 -14.53 -1.94
C CYS A 157 9.71 -14.99 -3.24
N MET A 158 10.11 -16.16 -3.74
CA MET A 158 9.32 -16.85 -4.75
C MET A 158 8.03 -17.35 -4.08
N PRO A 159 6.84 -17.02 -4.60
CA PRO A 159 5.59 -17.58 -4.10
C PRO A 159 5.59 -19.12 -4.23
N ALA A 160 4.97 -19.81 -3.28
CA ALA A 160 4.81 -21.26 -3.28
C ALA A 160 3.76 -21.73 -4.29
#